data_AF-X1NRD4-F1
#
_entry.id   AF-X1NRD4-F1
#
_cell.length_a   1.000
_cell.length_b   1.000
_cell.length_c   1.000
_cell.angle_alpha   90.00
_cell.angle_beta   90.00
_cell.angle_gamma   90.00
#
_symmetry.space_group_name_H-M   'P 1'
#
loop_
_entity.id
_entity.type
_entity.pdbx_description
1 polymer ?
#
loop_
_entity_poly.entity_id
_entity_poly.type
_entity_poly.pdbx_seq_one_letter_code
_entity_poly.pdbx_strand_id
1 'polypeptide(L)' 'MHEHCGVFGVYAHNIDIARLIFFALFALQHRGQESAGIAVTDSNGIKVHTGMGLASHVFTENDLAQ' A
#
# COMPACT_ATOMS: atom_id res chain seq x y z
N MET A 1 0.50 -24.88 -6.18
CA MET A 1 1.11 -23.83 -5.37
C MET A 1 0.02 -22.80 -5.15
N HIS A 2 -0.49 -22.64 -3.93
CA HIS A 2 -1.50 -21.61 -3.67
C HIS A 2 -0.78 -20.27 -3.59
N GLU A 3 -1.09 -19.35 -4.51
CA GLU A 3 -0.77 -17.94 -4.34
C GLU A 3 -1.65 -17.39 -3.22
N HIS A 4 -1.02 -16.70 -2.27
CA HIS A 4 -1.71 -16.08 -1.14
C HIS A 4 -1.29 -14.62 -1.11
N CYS A 5 -2.24 -13.71 -1.26
CA CYS A 5 -1.97 -12.28 -1.22
C CYS A 5 -1.32 -11.86 0.11
N GLY A 6 -0.41 -10.88 0.04
CA GLY A 6 0.15 -10.23 1.22
C GLY A 6 -0.79 -9.14 1.73
N VAL A 7 -0.91 -9.01 3.06
CA VAL A 7 -1.66 -7.93 3.72
C VAL A 7 -0.76 -7.29 4.78
N PHE A 8 -0.79 -5.97 4.86
CA PHE A 8 -0.13 -5.19 5.90
C PHE A 8 -1.04 -4.06 6.36
N GLY A 9 -1.03 -3.76 7.66
CA GLY A 9 -1.78 -2.67 8.25
C GLY A 9 -0.97 -2.02 9.37
N VAL A 10 -1.08 -0.70 9.50
CA VAL A 10 -0.41 0.07 10.53
C VAL A 10 -1.37 1.16 11.05
N TYR A 11 -1.27 1.43 12.34
CA TYR A 11 -1.95 2.55 12.98
C TYR A 11 -0.89 3.38 13.73
N ALA A 12 -0.82 4.66 13.39
CA ALA A 12 0.16 5.58 13.97
C ALA A 12 -0.32 7.02 13.85
N HIS A 13 0.34 7.93 14.56
CA HIS A 13 0.05 9.37 14.55
C HIS A 13 1.31 10.11 14.10
N ASN A 14 1.16 11.22 13.38
CA ASN A 14 2.26 12.11 12.94
C ASN A 14 3.38 11.43 12.13
N ILE A 15 3.06 10.36 11.39
CA ILE A 15 3.99 9.74 10.44
C ILE A 15 3.31 9.53 9.09
N ASP A 16 4.12 9.41 8.05
CA ASP A 16 3.66 9.08 6.71
C ASP A 16 3.30 7.58 6.61
N ILE A 17 2.04 7.29 6.91
CA ILE A 17 1.49 5.94 6.91
C ILE A 17 1.46 5.36 5.49
N ALA A 18 1.14 6.15 4.47
CA ALA A 18 1.06 5.69 3.09
C ALA A 18 2.41 5.13 2.63
N ARG A 19 3.50 5.87 2.89
CA ARG A 19 4.87 5.43 2.56
C ARG A 19 5.31 4.21 3.36
N LEU A 20 4.91 4.09 4.63
CA LEU A 20 5.23 2.88 5.42
C LEU A 20 4.54 1.64 4.85
N ILE A 21 3.25 1.74 4.51
CA ILE A 21 2.49 0.65 3.89
C ILE A 21 3.12 0.28 2.55
N PHE A 22 3.53 1.24 1.72
CA PHE A 22 4.24 0.98 0.47
C PHE A 22 5.47 0.09 0.68
N PHE A 23 6.36 0.44 1.62
CA PHE A 23 7.57 -0.34 1.87
C PHE A 23 7.25 -1.75 2.41
N ALA A 24 6.21 -1.88 3.23
CA ALA A 24 5.76 -3.18 3.71
C ALA A 24 5.21 -4.05 2.57
N LEU A 25 4.38 -3.48 1.68
CA LEU A 25 3.87 -4.18 0.50
C LEU A 25 5.00 -4.56 -0.46
N PHE A 26 6.01 -3.69 -0.62
CA PHE A 26 7.20 -3.97 -1.40
C PHE A 26 7.97 -5.17 -0.82
N ALA A 27 8.16 -5.23 0.49
CA ALA A 27 8.77 -6.39 1.16
C ALA A 27 7.95 -7.68 0.98
N LEU A 28 6.62 -7.55 0.93
CA LEU A 28 5.67 -8.65 0.70
C LEU A 28 5.41 -8.95 -0.78
N GLN A 29 6.07 -8.29 -1.74
CA GLN A 29 5.79 -8.44 -3.17
C GLN A 29 5.90 -9.89 -3.68
N HIS A 30 6.70 -10.72 -3.01
CA HIS A 30 6.83 -12.16 -3.30
C HIS A 30 5.54 -12.97 -3.02
N ARG A 31 4.53 -12.37 -2.37
CA ARG A 31 3.22 -12.96 -2.07
C ARG A 31 2.15 -12.64 -3.13
N GLY A 32 2.39 -11.67 -4.00
CA GLY A 32 1.47 -11.34 -5.09
C GLY A 32 2.03 -10.25 -5.96
N GLN A 33 1.93 -10.41 -7.28
CA GLN A 33 2.52 -9.51 -8.27
C GLN A 33 1.51 -8.95 -9.27
N GLU A 34 0.25 -9.39 -9.18
CA GLU A 34 -0.80 -9.02 -10.13
C GLU A 34 -1.41 -7.65 -9.85
N SER A 35 -1.48 -7.24 -8.58
CA SER A 35 -2.03 -5.95 -8.17
C SER A 35 -1.53 -5.52 -6.79
N ALA A 36 -1.67 -4.23 -6.48
CA ALA A 36 -1.40 -3.68 -5.16
C ALA A 36 -2.42 -2.57 -4.82
N GLY A 37 -2.64 -2.35 -3.52
CA GLY A 37 -3.58 -1.35 -3.03
C GLY A 37 -3.19 -0.80 -1.66
N ILE A 38 -3.42 0.49 -1.46
CA ILE A 38 -3.25 1.20 -0.18
C ILE A 38 -4.54 1.96 0.12
N ALA A 39 -5.05 1.81 1.34
CA ALA A 39 -6.11 2.63 1.88
C ALA A 39 -5.61 3.30 3.17
N VAL A 40 -5.76 4.62 3.26
CA VAL A 40 -5.39 5.42 4.43
C VAL A 40 -6.61 6.21 4.86
N THR A 41 -6.80 6.36 6.17
CA THR A 41 -7.93 7.10 6.73
C THR A 41 -7.48 8.14 7.74
N ASP A 42 -8.17 9.27 7.72
CA ASP A 42 -8.06 10.35 8.70
C ASP A 42 -9.47 10.83 9.10
N SER A 43 -9.56 11.97 9.79
CA SER A 43 -10.85 12.57 10.18
C SER A 43 -11.76 12.96 9.00
N ASN A 44 -11.22 13.03 7.78
CA ASN A 44 -11.92 13.47 6.58
C ASN A 44 -12.37 12.30 5.68
N GLY A 45 -12.10 11.06 6.09
CA GLY A 45 -12.58 9.86 5.40
C GLY A 45 -11.47 8.87 5.06
N ILE A 46 -11.70 8.07 4.02
CA ILE A 46 -10.76 7.04 3.54
C ILE A 46 -10.32 7.41 2.12
N LYS A 47 -9.02 7.56 1.92
CA LYS A 47 -8.39 7.68 0.60
C LYS A 47 -7.91 6.28 0.18
N VAL A 48 -8.23 5.87 -1.04
CA VAL A 48 -7.87 4.55 -1.59
C VAL A 48 -7.17 4.72 -2.93
N HIS A 49 -6.03 4.06 -3.09
CA HIS A 49 -5.33 3.93 -4.37
C HIS A 49 -5.07 2.45 -4.64
N THR A 50 -5.50 1.94 -5.80
CA THR A 50 -5.29 0.56 -6.23
C THR A 50 -4.89 0.51 -7.69
N GLY A 51 -4.05 -0.45 -8.06
CA GLY A 51 -3.64 -0.64 -9.45
C GLY A 51 -3.13 -2.05 -9.73
N MET A 52 -3.03 -2.37 -11.02
CA MET A 52 -2.46 -3.62 -11.49
C MET A 52 -0.93 -3.53 -11.51
N GLY A 53 -0.28 -4.66 -11.22
CA GLY A 53 1.17 -4.83 -11.23
C GLY A 53 1.82 -4.67 -9.86
N LEU A 54 3.15 -4.48 -9.89
CA LEU A 54 4.01 -4.37 -8.72
C LEU A 54 3.70 -3.08 -7.94
N ALA A 55 3.90 -3.10 -6.62
CA ALA A 55 3.71 -1.93 -5.76
C ALA A 55 4.53 -0.72 -6.28
N SER A 56 5.76 -0.94 -6.74
CA SER A 56 6.63 0.11 -7.32
C SER A 56 6.12 0.73 -8.63
N HIS A 57 5.18 0.07 -9.31
CA HIS A 57 4.54 0.62 -10.52
C HIS A 57 3.19 1.27 -10.21
N VAL A 58 2.50 0.80 -9.17
CA VAL A 58 1.19 1.31 -8.78
C VAL A 58 1.31 2.65 -8.05
N PHE A 59 2.32 2.83 -7.19
CA PHE A 59 2.42 4.02 -6.34
C PHE A 59 3.55 4.95 -6.77
N THR A 60 3.21 6.21 -7.07
CA THR A 60 4.17 7.29 -7.31
C THR A 60 4.41 8.11 -6.04
N GLU A 61 5.44 8.96 -6.04
CA GLU A 61 5.67 9.89 -4.92
C GLU A 61 4.47 10.80 -4.63
N ASN A 62 3.70 11.17 -5.66
CA ASN A 62 2.49 11.98 -5.47
C ASN A 62 1.35 11.18 -4.82
N ASP A 63 1.26 9.87 -5.04
CA ASP A 63 0.26 9.02 -4.40
C ASP A 63 0.57 8.79 -2.92
N LEU A 64 1.86 8.81 -2.57
CA LEU A 64 2.35 8.64 -1.21
C LEU A 64 2.41 9.96 -0.42
N ALA A 65 2.43 11.11 -1.10
CA ALA A 65 2.31 12.43 -0.50
C ALA A 65 0.85 12.68 -0.08
N GLN A 66 0.53 12.34 1.18
CA GLN A 66 -0.80 12.55 1.79
C GLN A 66 -1.15 14.02 2.02
#